data_AF-A0A2E5CAR6-F1
#
_entry.id   AF-A0A2E5CAR6-F1
#
_cell.length_a   1.000
_cell.length_b   1.000
_cell.length_c   1.000
_cell.angle_alpha   90.00
_cell.angle_beta   90.00
_cell.angle_gamma   90.00
#
_symmetry.space_group_name_H-M   'P 1'
#
loop_
_entity.id
_entity.type
_entity.pdbx_description
1 polymer ?
#
loop_
_entity_poly.entity_id
_entity_poly.type
_entity_poly.pdbx_seq_one_letter_code
_entity_poly.pdbx_strand_id
1 'polypeptide(L)' 'MNIKYSSHSVDRMLQRNISTKEVEIIISEPDGKIKQSQDKYIFYKKLKGRKDNLIAAVTVTRSKNVFEVITVMINFEVK' A
#
# COMPACT_ATOMS: atom_id res chain seq x y z
N MET A 1 3.70 -13.60 4.52
CA MET A 1 2.69 -12.78 3.83
C MET A 1 2.92 -12.93 2.33
N ASN A 2 1.88 -13.07 1.51
CA ASN A 2 2.03 -13.18 0.06
C ASN A 2 1.43 -11.95 -0.62
N ILE A 3 2.27 -11.13 -1.27
CA ILE A 3 1.87 -9.91 -1.95
C ILE A 3 2.01 -10.12 -3.47
N LYS A 4 0.90 -9.94 -4.19
CA LYS A 4 0.87 -9.86 -5.64
C LYS A 4 0.74 -8.41 -6.07
N TYR A 5 1.42 -8.03 -7.15
CA TYR A 5 1.38 -6.69 -7.70
C TYR A 5 0.68 -6.73 -9.06
N SER A 6 -0.38 -5.95 -9.21
CA SER A 6 -0.94 -5.70 -10.54
C SER A 6 0.04 -4.89 -11.39
N SER A 7 0.02 -5.01 -12.72
CA SER A 7 0.88 -4.20 -13.60
C SER A 7 0.72 -2.70 -13.33
N HIS A 8 -0.52 -2.26 -13.10
CA HIS A 8 -0.81 -0.88 -12.71
C HIS A 8 -0.10 -0.45 -11.42
N SER A 9 -0.09 -1.32 -10.40
CA SER A 9 0.61 -1.02 -9.15
C SER A 9 2.13 -0.90 -9.34
N VAL A 10 2.72 -1.74 -10.21
CA VAL A 10 4.16 -1.70 -10.50
C VAL A 10 4.52 -0.37 -11.18
N ASP A 11 3.75 0.06 -12.17
CA ASP A 11 3.95 1.35 -12.84
C ASP A 11 3.86 2.52 -11.83
N ARG A 12 2.87 2.46 -10.93
CA ARG A 12 2.67 3.46 -9.88
C ARG A 12 3.79 3.47 -8.84
N MET A 13 4.36 2.31 -8.52
CA MET A 13 5.50 2.17 -7.64
C MET A 13 6.75 2.78 -8.26
N LEU A 14 7.02 2.50 -9.54
CA LEU A 14 8.15 3.08 -10.27
C LEU A 14 8.05 4.61 -10.34
N GLN A 15 6.88 5.14 -10.72
CA GLN A 15 6.65 6.60 -10.80
C GLN A 15 6.82 7.33 -9.47
N ARG A 16 6.56 6.64 -8.35
CA ARG A 16 6.60 7.23 -7.00
C ARG A 16 7.83 6.83 -6.21
N ASN A 17 8.77 6.13 -6.85
CA ASN A 17 9.97 5.58 -6.21
C ASN A 17 9.63 4.78 -4.93
N ILE A 18 8.60 3.92 -5.01
CA ILE A 18 8.18 3.04 -3.90
C ILE A 18 8.69 1.62 -4.21
N SER A 19 9.47 1.07 -3.30
CA SER A 19 9.98 -0.29 -3.37
C SER A 19 8.98 -1.31 -2.84
N THR A 20 9.15 -2.57 -3.23
CA THR A 20 8.36 -3.69 -2.71
C THR A 20 8.51 -3.85 -1.19
N LYS A 21 9.70 -3.56 -0.64
CA LYS A 21 9.95 -3.58 0.81
C LYS A 21 9.15 -2.52 1.56
N GLU A 22 9.00 -1.33 0.98
CA GLU A 22 8.16 -0.28 1.57
C GLU A 22 6.68 -0.68 1.56
N VAL A 23 6.20 -1.29 0.48
CA VAL A 23 4.83 -1.83 0.42
C VAL A 23 4.61 -2.93 1.45
N GLU A 24 5.60 -3.81 1.63
CA GLU A 24 5.55 -4.86 2.64
C GLU A 24 5.38 -4.27 4.04
N ILE A 25 6.19 -3.26 4.40
CA ILE A 25 6.10 -2.55 5.69
C ILE A 25 4.75 -1.85 5.86
N ILE A 26 4.23 -1.21 4.80
CA ILE A 26 2.92 -0.54 4.85
C ILE A 26 1.81 -1.53 5.15
N ILE A 27 1.86 -2.75 4.61
CA ILE A 27 0.83 -3.77 4.83
C ILE A 27 1.03 -4.50 6.17
N SER A 28 2.26 -4.77 6.58
CA SER A 28 2.56 -5.53 7.81
C SER A 28 2.41 -4.68 9.07
N GLU A 29 2.84 -3.42 9.02
CA GLU A 29 2.89 -2.51 10.17
C GLU A 29 2.31 -1.13 9.81
N PRO A 30 1.05 -1.05 9.33
CA PRO A 30 0.43 0.23 8.98
C PRO A 30 0.28 1.14 10.20
N ASP A 31 0.39 2.45 9.98
CA ASP A 31 -0.03 3.43 11.00
C ASP A 31 -1.57 3.49 11.06
N GLY A 32 -2.24 3.18 9.96
CA GLY A 32 -3.68 2.97 9.94
C GLY A 32 -4.17 2.20 8.71
N LYS A 33 -5.42 1.75 8.81
CA LYS A 33 -6.11 1.03 7.73
C LYS A 33 -7.51 1.60 7.53
N ILE A 34 -7.93 1.74 6.27
CA ILE A 34 -9.26 2.20 5.89
C ILE A 34 -9.93 1.11 5.05
N LYS A 35 -11.10 0.65 5.48
CA LYS A 35 -11.91 -0.29 4.69
C LYS A 35 -12.63 0.47 3.58
N GLN A 36 -12.48 0.03 2.33
CA GLN A 36 -13.16 0.62 1.16
C GLN A 36 -14.33 -0.24 0.69
N SER A 37 -14.16 -1.56 0.68
CA SER A 37 -15.21 -2.53 0.35
C SER A 37 -15.05 -3.78 1.22
N GLN A 38 -15.76 -4.86 0.89
CA GLN A 38 -15.71 -6.13 1.61
C GLN A 38 -14.27 -6.68 1.73
N ASP A 39 -13.53 -6.65 0.63
CA ASP A 39 -12.19 -7.22 0.45
C ASP A 39 -11.11 -6.17 0.19
N LYS A 40 -11.46 -4.89 0.03
CA LYS A 40 -10.53 -3.81 -0.31
C LYS A 40 -10.18 -2.94 0.90
N TYR A 41 -8.88 -2.77 1.13
CA TYR A 41 -8.33 -1.97 2.22
C TYR A 41 -7.24 -1.03 1.71
N ILE A 42 -7.20 0.17 2.28
CA ILE A 42 -6.10 1.11 2.13
C ILE A 42 -5.29 1.04 3.42
N PHE A 43 -4.05 0.55 3.31
CA PHE A 43 -3.07 0.59 4.39
C PHE A 43 -2.20 1.81 4.18
N TYR A 44 -1.93 2.60 5.23
CA TYR A 44 -1.08 3.77 5.11
C TYR A 44 -0.07 3.86 6.24
N LYS A 45 1.10 4.43 5.92
CA LYS A 45 2.20 4.60 6.85
C LYS A 45 3.06 5.82 6.52
N LYS A 46 3.61 6.48 7.53
CA LYS A 46 4.71 7.44 7.39
C LYS A 46 6.04 6.68 7.46
N LEU A 47 6.77 6.65 6.35
CA LEU A 47 8.07 5.98 6.29
C LEU A 47 9.20 6.93 6.67
N LYS A 48 10.09 6.49 7.57
CA LYS A 48 11.28 7.26 7.95
C LYS A 48 12.21 7.41 6.74
N GLY A 49 12.72 8.62 6.51
CA GLY A 49 13.66 8.92 5.43
C GLY A 49 13.02 9.36 4.11
N ARG A 50 11.68 9.36 4.00
CA ARG A 50 10.97 9.96 2.86
C ARG A 50 10.61 11.42 3.15
N LYS A 51 10.58 12.24 2.10
CA LYS A 51 10.16 13.66 2.17
C LYS A 51 8.66 13.85 1.92
N ASP A 52 8.04 12.84 1.32
CA ASP A 52 6.62 12.74 1.02
C ASP A 52 5.81 12.57 2.34
N ASN A 53 4.49 12.85 2.32
CA ASN A 53 3.63 12.56 3.49
C ASN A 53 3.36 11.04 3.63
N LEU A 54 2.19 10.65 4.14
CA LEU A 54 1.83 9.24 4.26
C LEU A 54 1.85 8.57 2.89
N ILE A 55 2.34 7.33 2.87
CA ILE A 55 2.25 6.45 1.71
C ILE A 55 1.15 5.45 1.98
N ALA A 56 0.34 5.21 0.96
CA ALA A 56 -0.75 4.25 1.04
C ALA A 56 -0.62 3.16 -0.01
N ALA A 57 -0.93 1.92 0.40
CA ALA A 57 -1.08 0.76 -0.46
C ALA A 57 -2.56 0.37 -0.49
N VAL A 58 -3.16 0.38 -1.68
CA VAL A 58 -4.52 -0.10 -1.90
C VAL A 58 -4.45 -1.58 -2.26
N THR A 59 -5.10 -2.39 -1.44
CA THR A 59 -5.02 -3.85 -1.52
C THR A 59 -6.39 -4.48 -1.64
N VAL A 60 -6.45 -5.64 -2.28
CA VAL A 60 -7.56 -6.57 -2.22
C VAL A 60 -7.10 -7.86 -1.55
N THR A 61 -7.84 -8.32 -0.54
CA THR A 61 -7.59 -9.58 0.14
C THR A 61 -8.24 -10.72 -0.65
N ARG A 62 -7.42 -11.57 -1.28
CA ARG A 62 -7.92 -12.72 -2.07
C ARG A 62 -8.15 -13.97 -1.22
N SER A 63 -7.35 -14.15 -0.19
CA SER A 63 -7.48 -15.23 0.79
C SER A 63 -6.73 -14.84 2.07
N LYS A 64 -6.78 -15.70 3.11
CA LYS A 64 -5.99 -15.46 4.34
C LYS A 64 -4.52 -15.25 3.97
N ASN A 65 -3.99 -14.07 4.29
CA ASN A 65 -2.61 -13.63 4.06
C ASN A 65 -2.16 -13.46 2.59
N VAL A 66 -3.10 -13.42 1.63
CA VAL A 66 -2.81 -13.08 0.22
C VAL A 66 -3.41 -11.72 -0.11
N PHE A 67 -2.53 -10.76 -0.34
CA PHE A 67 -2.87 -9.39 -0.72
C PHE A 67 -2.50 -9.15 -2.18
N GLU A 68 -3.41 -8.54 -2.93
CA GLU A 68 -3.13 -8.02 -4.25
C GLU A 68 -3.10 -6.51 -4.19
N VAL A 69 -1.95 -5.90 -4.51
CA VAL A 69 -1.78 -4.46 -4.58
C VAL A 69 -2.30 -3.96 -5.92
N ILE A 70 -3.35 -3.15 -5.86
CA ILE A 70 -3.95 -2.54 -7.06
C ILE A 70 -3.22 -1.25 -7.40
N THR A 71 -2.90 -0.44 -6.39
CA THR A 71 -2.20 0.84 -6.60
C THR A 71 -1.52 1.31 -5.33
N VAL A 72 -0.62 2.27 -5.48
CA VAL A 72 0.09 2.95 -4.39
C VAL A 72 -0.06 4.46 -4.53
N MET A 73 -0.13 5.16 -3.40
CA MET A 73 -0.31 6.61 -3.32
C MET A 73 0.78 7.22 -2.43
N ILE A 74 1.26 8.40 -2.80
CA ILE A 74 2.08 9.28 -1.95
C ILE A 74 1.24 10.49 -1.57
N ASN A 75 1.70 11.24 -0.57
CA ASN A 75 0.99 12.41 -0.05
C ASN A 75 -0.44 12.09 0.37
N PHE A 76 -0.65 10.89 0.91
CA PHE A 76 -1.96 10.46 1.37
C PHE A 76 -2.33 11.27 2.62
N GLU A 77 -3.55 11.82 2.63
CA GLU A 77 -4.08 12.59 3.74
C GLU A 77 -5.27 11.85 4.34
N VAL A 78 -5.31 11.81 5.67
CA VAL A 78 -6.39 11.19 6.43
C VAL A 78 -7.05 12.29 7.24
N LYS A 79 -8.37 12.43 7.12
CA LYS A 79 -9.19 13.34 7.92
C LYS A 79 -9.84 12.61 9.07
#